data_AF-A0A941HGD0-F1
#
_entry.id   AF-A0A941HGD0-F1
#
_cell.length_a   1.000
_cell.length_b   1.000
_cell.length_c   1.000
_cell.angle_alpha   90.00
_cell.angle_beta   90.00
_cell.angle_gamma   90.00
#
_symmetry.space_group_name_H-M   'P 1'
#
loop_
_entity.id
_entity.type
_entity.pdbx_description
1 polymer ?
#
loop_
_entity_poly.entity_id
_entity_poly.type
_entity_poly.pdbx_seq_one_letter_code
_entity_poly.pdbx_strand_id
1 'polypeptide(L)'
;MKNTILRYGVYSAITIVLLALGGWFLGKNLDYSIQEVIGYTSMVVSLLFVFFGIKHFRDKENNGVVSFGKALLIGVLISLIAALAFGILDVVYIKYINPDFTTEYYAHYVEEMKNSLPAAEFETKLAELEAQKELFSNPIMSFLLMSFTVLIIGFIISLISALILQRKPIAA
;
A
#
# COMPACT_ATOMS: atom_id res chain seq x y z
N MET A 1 6.01 -6.03 -22.09
CA MET A 1 5.34 -5.06 -21.21
C MET A 1 4.21 -5.70 -20.40
N LYS A 2 3.13 -6.21 -21.03
CA LYS A 2 2.01 -6.84 -20.30
C LYS A 2 2.47 -8.00 -19.40
N ASN A 3 3.31 -8.89 -19.95
CA ASN A 3 3.88 -10.01 -19.20
C ASN A 3 4.74 -9.53 -18.03
N THR A 4 5.51 -8.45 -18.20
CA THR A 4 6.28 -7.83 -17.12
C THR A 4 5.37 -7.33 -16.01
N ILE A 5 4.33 -6.57 -16.35
CA ILE A 5 3.38 -6.00 -15.40
C ILE A 5 2.71 -7.10 -14.59
N LEU A 6 2.20 -8.15 -15.26
CA LEU A 6 1.56 -9.27 -14.58
C LEU A 6 2.53 -10.04 -13.69
N ARG A 7 3.72 -10.38 -14.20
CA ARG A 7 4.72 -11.15 -13.45
C ARG A 7 5.17 -10.43 -12.18
N TYR A 8 5.59 -9.17 -12.30
CA TYR A 8 6.08 -8.40 -11.16
C TYR A 8 4.95 -7.89 -10.26
N GLY A 9 3.75 -7.67 -10.83
CA GLY A 9 2.53 -7.41 -10.06
C GLY A 9 2.15 -8.60 -9.17
N VAL A 10 2.21 -9.82 -9.70
CA VAL A 10 1.99 -11.05 -8.91
C VAL A 10 3.06 -11.25 -7.84
N TYR A 11 4.34 -11.00 -8.16
CA TYR A 11 5.40 -11.04 -7.15
C TYR A 11 5.17 -10.05 -6.01
N SER A 12 4.76 -8.83 -6.34
CA SER A 12 4.36 -7.83 -5.34
C SER A 12 3.14 -8.32 -4.54
N ALA A 13 2.05 -8.70 -5.20
CA ALA A 13 0.84 -9.17 -4.53
C ALA A 13 1.08 -10.38 -3.60
N ILE A 14 1.89 -11.35 -4.00
CA ILE A 14 2.23 -12.48 -3.12
C ILE A 14 3.07 -12.00 -1.93
N THR A 15 4.03 -11.12 -2.16
CA THR A 15 4.92 -10.61 -1.11
C THR A 15 4.13 -9.80 -0.08
N ILE A 16 3.29 -8.87 -0.50
CA ILE A 16 2.48 -8.08 0.44
C ILE A 16 1.52 -8.97 1.24
N VAL A 17 0.95 -10.01 0.62
CA VAL A 17 0.07 -10.96 1.33
C VAL A 17 0.85 -11.76 2.37
N LEU A 18 2.01 -12.32 2.00
CA LEU A 18 2.82 -13.10 2.94
C LEU A 18 3.33 -12.26 4.11
N LEU A 19 3.77 -11.02 3.84
CA LEU A 19 4.25 -10.12 4.88
C LEU A 19 3.12 -9.66 5.81
N ALA A 20 1.95 -9.34 5.27
CA ALA A 20 0.78 -8.96 6.07
C ALA A 20 0.30 -10.12 6.95
N LEU A 21 0.19 -11.35 6.40
CA LEU A 21 -0.13 -12.54 7.17
C LEU A 21 0.90 -12.77 8.28
N GLY A 22 2.19 -12.70 7.96
CA GLY A 22 3.26 -12.81 8.95
C GLY A 22 3.16 -11.75 10.05
N GLY A 23 2.85 -10.49 9.67
CA GLY A 23 2.61 -9.39 10.60
C GLY A 23 1.45 -9.67 11.55
N TRP A 24 0.35 -10.25 11.08
CA TRP A 24 -0.79 -10.59 11.95
C TRP A 24 -0.46 -11.71 12.94
N PHE A 25 0.27 -12.74 12.53
CA PHE A 25 0.64 -13.85 13.42
C PHE A 25 1.72 -13.47 14.43
N LEU A 26 2.73 -12.72 14.00
CA LEU A 26 3.88 -12.35 14.84
C LEU A 26 3.61 -11.08 15.67
N GLY A 27 2.73 -10.20 15.19
CA GLY A 27 2.47 -8.88 15.76
C GLY A 27 1.26 -8.80 16.69
N LYS A 28 0.52 -9.89 16.91
CA LYS A 28 -0.75 -9.89 17.68
C LYS A 28 -0.66 -9.27 19.08
N ASN A 29 0.50 -9.36 19.72
CA ASN A 29 0.73 -8.83 21.08
C ASN A 29 1.57 -7.54 21.09
N LEU A 30 1.87 -6.97 19.91
CA LEU A 30 2.57 -5.71 19.80
C LEU A 30 1.58 -4.56 19.88
N ASP A 31 2.06 -3.41 20.33
CA ASP A 31 1.31 -2.16 20.30
C ASP A 31 0.92 -1.78 18.86
N TYR A 32 -0.24 -1.12 18.68
CA TYR A 32 -0.77 -0.77 17.36
C TYR A 32 0.20 0.12 16.57
N SER A 33 0.91 1.05 17.22
CA SER A 33 1.89 1.90 16.52
C SER A 33 3.03 1.06 15.92
N ILE A 34 3.44 -0.03 16.58
CA ILE A 34 4.45 -0.95 16.05
C ILE A 34 3.87 -1.78 14.88
N GLN A 35 2.62 -2.24 15.01
CA GLN A 35 1.94 -2.97 13.94
C GLN A 35 1.79 -2.12 12.68
N GLU A 36 1.50 -0.83 12.81
CA GLU A 36 1.44 0.12 11.69
C GLU A 36 2.78 0.25 10.98
N VAL A 37 3.88 0.43 11.73
CA VAL A 37 5.23 0.49 11.16
C VAL A 37 5.56 -0.79 10.37
N ILE A 38 5.20 -1.95 10.91
CA ILE A 38 5.36 -3.24 10.21
C ILE A 38 4.52 -3.27 8.93
N GLY A 39 3.27 -2.80 8.99
CA GLY A 39 2.37 -2.71 7.85
C GLY A 39 2.94 -1.86 6.72
N TYR A 40 3.32 -0.60 7.00
CA TYR A 40 3.91 0.30 6.00
C TYR A 40 5.24 -0.22 5.46
N THR A 41 6.08 -0.80 6.32
CA THR A 41 7.34 -1.43 5.88
C THR A 41 7.07 -2.56 4.90
N SER A 42 6.07 -3.40 5.20
CA SER A 42 5.66 -4.51 4.33
C SER A 42 5.15 -4.02 2.97
N MET A 43 4.38 -2.93 2.93
CA MET A 43 3.95 -2.29 1.69
C MET A 43 5.15 -1.83 0.86
N VAL A 44 6.11 -1.13 1.47
CA VAL A 44 7.31 -0.63 0.77
C VAL A 44 8.16 -1.78 0.23
N VAL A 45 8.41 -2.82 1.05
CA VAL A 45 9.18 -4.01 0.64
C VAL A 45 8.53 -4.70 -0.55
N SER A 46 7.22 -4.87 -0.52
CA SER A 46 6.47 -5.44 -1.65
C SER A 46 6.62 -4.58 -2.92
N LEU A 47 6.52 -3.25 -2.77
CA LEU A 47 6.57 -2.33 -3.90
C LEU A 47 7.97 -2.20 -4.52
N LEU A 48 9.03 -2.79 -3.94
CA LEU A 48 10.34 -2.89 -4.60
C LEU A 48 10.27 -3.62 -5.95
N PHE A 49 9.28 -4.50 -6.16
CA PHE A 49 9.04 -5.14 -7.44
C PHE A 49 8.66 -4.16 -8.56
N VAL A 50 8.22 -2.94 -8.25
CA VAL A 50 8.04 -1.85 -9.23
C VAL A 50 9.36 -1.53 -9.92
N PHE A 51 10.41 -1.30 -9.13
CA PHE A 51 11.75 -0.99 -9.67
C PHE A 51 12.26 -2.16 -10.53
N PHE A 52 12.16 -3.38 -10.02
CA PHE A 52 12.61 -4.56 -10.77
C PHE A 52 11.79 -4.83 -12.04
N GLY A 53 10.47 -4.56 -12.02
CA GLY A 53 9.61 -4.70 -13.18
C GLY A 53 9.96 -3.70 -14.28
N ILE A 54 10.16 -2.42 -13.92
CA ILE A 54 10.60 -1.40 -14.88
C ILE A 54 11.99 -1.75 -15.45
N LYS A 55 12.93 -2.14 -14.58
CA LYS A 55 14.29 -2.53 -14.99
C LYS A 55 14.26 -3.75 -15.93
N HIS A 56 13.46 -4.77 -15.60
CA HIS A 56 13.31 -5.96 -16.44
C HIS A 56 12.75 -5.61 -17.81
N PHE A 57 11.69 -4.79 -17.87
CA PHE A 57 11.12 -4.34 -19.13
C PHE A 57 12.17 -3.61 -19.98
N ARG A 58 12.88 -2.65 -19.38
CA ARG A 58 13.95 -1.89 -20.05
C ARG A 58 15.03 -2.82 -20.59
N ASP A 59 15.62 -3.65 -19.74
CA ASP A 59 16.86 -4.39 -20.05
C ASP A 59 16.62 -5.66 -20.86
N LYS A 60 15.46 -6.32 -20.70
CA LYS A 60 15.19 -7.64 -21.29
C LYS A 60 14.15 -7.61 -22.39
N GLU A 61 13.26 -6.62 -22.42
CA GLU A 61 12.15 -6.58 -23.38
C GLU A 61 12.17 -5.36 -24.32
N ASN A 62 12.91 -4.29 -23.98
CA ASN A 62 12.86 -3.01 -24.71
C ASN A 62 14.27 -2.48 -25.04
N ASN A 63 15.22 -3.38 -25.29
CA ASN A 63 16.58 -3.10 -25.80
C ASN A 63 17.38 -2.07 -24.97
N GLY A 64 17.23 -2.09 -23.65
CA GLY A 64 17.96 -1.21 -22.73
C GLY A 64 17.43 0.22 -22.66
N VAL A 65 16.31 0.54 -23.33
CA VAL A 65 15.72 1.88 -23.41
C VAL A 65 14.35 1.88 -22.75
N VAL A 66 13.97 2.94 -22.06
CA VAL A 66 12.60 3.15 -21.56
C VAL A 66 12.35 4.63 -21.34
N SER A 67 11.25 5.17 -21.85
CA SER A 67 10.86 6.55 -21.59
C SER A 67 10.25 6.68 -20.19
N PHE A 68 10.34 7.88 -19.61
CA PHE A 68 9.75 8.17 -18.29
C PHE A 68 8.27 7.76 -18.20
N GLY A 69 7.44 8.21 -19.15
CA GLY A 69 6.00 7.90 -19.14
C GLY A 69 5.70 6.39 -19.23
N LYS A 70 6.49 5.64 -20.01
CA LYS A 70 6.34 4.18 -20.12
C LYS A 70 6.79 3.47 -18.83
N ALA A 71 7.88 3.93 -18.21
CA ALA A 71 8.35 3.41 -16.93
C ALA A 71 7.33 3.68 -15.81
N LEU A 72 6.79 4.90 -15.75
CA LEU A 72 5.76 5.28 -14.78
C LEU A 72 4.50 4.42 -14.95
N LEU A 73 4.02 4.23 -16.18
CA LEU A 73 2.85 3.39 -16.47
C LEU A 73 3.07 1.94 -15.99
N ILE A 74 4.24 1.36 -16.27
CA ILE A 74 4.56 0.00 -15.80
C ILE A 74 4.53 -0.07 -14.27
N GLY A 75 5.15 0.90 -13.59
CA GLY A 75 5.19 0.94 -12.14
C GLY A 75 3.82 1.09 -11.49
N VAL A 76 2.98 1.98 -12.01
CA VAL A 76 1.61 2.20 -11.52
C VAL A 76 0.77 0.95 -11.69
N LEU A 77 0.86 0.26 -12.82
CA LEU A 77 0.09 -0.96 -13.05
C LEU A 77 0.56 -2.14 -12.18
N ILE A 78 1.86 -2.25 -11.89
CA ILE A 78 2.37 -3.21 -10.90
C ILE A 78 1.84 -2.89 -9.50
N SER A 79 1.88 -1.60 -9.12
CA SER A 79 1.40 -1.11 -7.83
C SER A 79 -0.10 -1.34 -7.66
N LEU A 80 -0.89 -1.15 -8.72
CA LEU A 80 -2.33 -1.41 -8.72
C LEU A 80 -2.64 -2.88 -8.39
N ILE A 81 -1.89 -3.83 -8.93
CA ILE A 81 -2.10 -5.26 -8.63
C ILE A 81 -1.84 -5.53 -7.14
N ALA A 82 -0.77 -4.96 -6.58
CA ALA A 82 -0.45 -5.09 -5.16
C ALA A 82 -1.50 -4.43 -4.25
N ALA A 83 -1.96 -3.23 -4.63
CA ALA A 83 -2.98 -2.47 -3.94
C ALA A 83 -4.30 -3.24 -3.83
N LEU A 84 -4.78 -3.79 -4.95
CA LEU A 84 -6.01 -4.58 -4.98
C LEU A 84 -5.88 -5.85 -4.12
N ALA A 85 -4.73 -6.53 -4.19
CA ALA A 85 -4.46 -7.70 -3.35
C ALA A 85 -4.51 -7.36 -1.85
N PHE A 86 -3.90 -6.23 -1.46
CA PHE A 86 -3.90 -5.78 -0.08
C PHE A 86 -5.29 -5.34 0.39
N GLY A 87 -6.05 -4.62 -0.43
CA GLY A 87 -7.43 -4.26 -0.09
C GLY A 87 -8.32 -5.50 0.12
N ILE A 88 -8.18 -6.54 -0.71
CA ILE A 88 -8.93 -7.80 -0.51
C ILE A 88 -8.53 -8.43 0.82
N LEU A 89 -7.23 -8.45 1.11
CA LEU A 89 -6.70 -9.04 2.33
C LEU A 89 -7.20 -8.30 3.58
N ASP A 90 -7.25 -6.96 3.53
CA ASP A 90 -7.82 -6.13 4.59
C ASP A 90 -9.29 -6.47 4.85
N VAL A 91 -10.12 -6.59 3.81
CA VAL A 91 -11.52 -7.02 3.97
C VAL A 91 -11.63 -8.40 4.61
N VAL A 92 -10.77 -9.34 4.21
CA VAL A 92 -10.75 -10.67 4.81
C VAL A 92 -10.40 -10.58 6.29
N TYR A 93 -9.45 -9.73 6.65
CA TYR A 93 -9.03 -9.52 8.03
C TYR A 93 -10.18 -9.02 8.90
N ILE A 94 -10.78 -7.89 8.54
CA ILE A 94 -11.83 -7.24 9.33
C ILE A 94 -13.17 -7.99 9.32
N LYS A 95 -13.40 -8.93 8.38
CA LYS A 95 -14.63 -9.72 8.36
C LYS A 95 -14.52 -11.08 9.02
N TYR A 96 -13.38 -11.74 8.87
CA TYR A 96 -13.26 -13.17 9.18
C TYR A 96 -12.14 -13.49 10.18
N ILE A 97 -11.14 -12.63 10.33
CA ILE A 97 -9.98 -12.90 11.20
C ILE A 97 -10.10 -12.13 12.51
N ASN A 98 -10.30 -10.81 12.44
CA ASN A 98 -10.57 -9.96 13.60
C ASN A 98 -11.72 -8.99 13.31
N PRO A 99 -12.99 -9.40 13.53
CA PRO A 99 -14.17 -8.56 13.34
C PRO A 99 -14.21 -7.32 14.24
N ASP A 100 -13.59 -7.39 15.40
CA ASP A 100 -13.58 -6.31 16.38
C ASP A 100 -12.47 -5.28 16.12
N PHE A 101 -11.55 -5.57 15.19
CA PHE A 101 -10.38 -4.74 14.89
C PHE A 101 -10.72 -3.27 14.65
N THR A 102 -11.75 -2.98 13.86
CA THR A 102 -12.13 -1.59 13.56
C THR A 102 -12.56 -0.85 14.82
N THR A 103 -13.24 -1.52 15.75
CA THR A 103 -13.69 -0.92 17.01
C THR A 103 -12.53 -0.74 17.98
N GLU A 104 -11.67 -1.76 18.11
CA GLU A 104 -10.48 -1.71 18.97
C GLU A 104 -9.50 -0.63 18.51
N TYR A 105 -9.20 -0.60 17.21
CA TYR A 105 -8.30 0.38 16.60
C TYR A 105 -8.87 1.80 16.69
N TYR A 106 -10.18 1.98 16.49
CA TYR A 106 -10.85 3.26 16.70
C TYR A 106 -10.66 3.78 18.13
N ALA A 107 -10.87 2.92 19.13
CA ALA A 107 -10.72 3.31 20.53
C ALA A 107 -9.27 3.72 20.84
N HIS A 108 -8.29 2.94 20.36
CA HIS A 108 -6.87 3.26 20.48
C HIS A 108 -6.53 4.60 19.83
N TYR A 109 -6.99 4.84 18.61
CA TYR A 109 -6.73 6.08 17.87
C TYR A 109 -7.35 7.30 18.57
N VAL A 110 -8.56 7.18 19.13
CA VAL A 110 -9.18 8.26 19.92
C VAL A 110 -8.38 8.56 21.19
N GLU A 111 -7.88 7.54 21.88
CA GLU A 111 -7.03 7.71 23.05
C GLU A 111 -5.70 8.40 22.68
N GLU A 112 -5.06 7.99 21.58
CA GLU A 112 -3.84 8.61 21.08
C GLU A 112 -4.07 10.07 20.68
N MET A 113 -5.15 10.39 19.97
CA MET A 113 -5.51 11.77 19.63
C MET A 113 -5.71 12.62 20.88
N LYS A 114 -6.38 12.08 21.91
CA LYS A 114 -6.62 12.77 23.17
C LYS A 114 -5.31 13.10 23.89
N ASN A 115 -4.33 12.22 23.79
CA ASN A 115 -3.02 12.38 24.42
C ASN A 115 -2.06 13.28 23.61
N SER A 116 -2.26 13.39 22.29
CA SER A 116 -1.35 14.11 21.38
C SER A 116 -1.82 15.50 20.96
N LEU A 117 -3.13 15.80 21.05
CA LEU A 117 -3.71 17.06 20.55
C LEU A 117 -4.16 18.01 21.67
N PRO A 118 -4.11 19.33 21.46
CA PRO A 118 -4.78 20.29 22.33
C PRO A 118 -6.30 20.04 22.39
N ALA A 119 -6.92 20.26 23.55
CA ALA A 119 -8.33 19.94 23.79
C ALA A 119 -9.31 20.52 22.73
N ALA A 120 -9.07 21.75 22.27
CA ALA A 120 -9.91 22.37 21.24
C ALA A 120 -9.80 21.70 19.86
N GLU A 121 -8.62 21.17 19.52
CA GLU A 121 -8.38 20.45 18.26
C GLU A 121 -8.92 19.01 18.35
N PHE A 122 -8.79 18.39 19.53
CA PHE A 122 -9.30 17.04 19.79
C PHE A 122 -10.81 16.94 19.55
N GLU A 123 -11.61 17.83 20.15
CA GLU A 123 -13.08 17.79 20.01
C GLU A 123 -13.51 17.96 18.54
N THR A 124 -12.83 18.82 17.79
CA THR A 124 -13.11 19.04 16.37
C THR A 124 -12.82 17.78 15.56
N LYS A 125 -11.64 17.16 15.74
CA LYS A 125 -11.27 15.93 15.02
C LYS A 125 -12.11 14.72 15.44
N LEU A 126 -12.47 14.63 16.72
CA LEU A 126 -13.33 13.56 17.21
C LEU A 126 -14.71 13.62 16.54
N ALA A 127 -15.29 14.82 16.41
CA ALA A 127 -16.56 15.01 15.72
C ALA A 127 -16.48 14.61 14.23
N GLU A 128 -15.40 14.98 13.54
CA GLU A 128 -15.16 14.56 12.14
C GLU A 128 -15.00 13.04 12.00
N LEU A 129 -14.31 12.41 12.95
CA LEU A 129 -14.08 10.96 12.98
C LEU A 129 -15.38 10.20 13.24
N GLU A 130 -16.18 10.63 14.24
CA GLU A 130 -17.50 10.04 14.54
C GLU A 130 -18.47 10.20 13.35
N ALA A 131 -18.46 11.35 12.67
CA ALA A 131 -19.28 11.57 11.47
C ALA A 131 -18.96 10.62 10.31
N GLN A 132 -17.75 10.05 10.28
CA GLN A 132 -17.28 9.15 9.23
C GLN A 132 -17.18 7.69 9.70
N LYS A 133 -17.51 7.39 10.95
CA LYS A 133 -17.30 6.07 11.57
C LYS A 133 -18.01 4.93 10.85
N GLU A 134 -19.25 5.15 10.42
CA GLU A 134 -20.01 4.16 9.63
C GLU A 134 -19.36 3.92 8.26
N LEU A 135 -18.77 4.96 7.66
CA LEU A 135 -18.06 4.87 6.39
C LEU A 135 -16.80 4.01 6.54
N PHE A 136 -16.01 4.23 7.59
CA PHE A 136 -14.79 3.46 7.87
C PHE A 136 -15.09 2.02 8.32
N SER A 137 -16.28 1.75 8.86
CA SER A 137 -16.72 0.40 9.22
C SER A 137 -17.26 -0.39 8.01
N ASN A 138 -17.44 0.25 6.86
CA ASN A 138 -17.91 -0.41 5.65
C ASN A 138 -16.76 -1.20 4.99
N PRO A 139 -16.91 -2.52 4.76
CA PRO A 139 -15.85 -3.33 4.15
C PRO A 139 -15.44 -2.90 2.74
N ILE A 140 -16.37 -2.39 1.94
CA ILE A 140 -16.05 -1.85 0.60
C ILE A 140 -15.22 -0.57 0.76
N MET A 141 -15.53 0.26 1.77
CA MET A 141 -14.72 1.44 2.01
C MET A 141 -13.32 1.07 2.52
N SER A 142 -13.21 0.11 3.44
CA SER A 142 -11.92 -0.38 3.93
C SER A 142 -11.05 -0.90 2.78
N PHE A 143 -11.65 -1.71 1.90
CA PHE A 143 -11.01 -2.15 0.65
C PHE A 143 -10.45 -0.98 -0.16
N LEU A 144 -11.30 0.03 -0.43
CA LEU A 144 -10.92 1.17 -1.25
C LEU A 144 -9.82 1.99 -0.59
N LEU A 145 -9.94 2.26 0.70
CA LEU A 145 -9.00 3.07 1.46
C LEU A 145 -7.62 2.40 1.57
N MET A 146 -7.58 1.10 1.88
CA MET A 146 -6.33 0.36 1.98
C MET A 146 -5.69 0.16 0.60
N SER A 147 -6.49 -0.14 -0.43
CA SER A 147 -5.98 -0.18 -1.81
C SER A 147 -5.40 1.17 -2.23
N PHE A 148 -6.10 2.26 -1.92
CA PHE A 148 -5.68 3.60 -2.31
C PHE A 148 -4.40 4.02 -1.58
N THR A 149 -4.27 3.70 -0.30
CA THR A 149 -3.03 3.91 0.48
C THR A 149 -1.83 3.23 -0.19
N VAL A 150 -1.95 1.93 -0.52
CA VAL A 150 -0.89 1.19 -1.21
C VAL A 150 -0.61 1.76 -2.60
N LEU A 151 -1.66 2.19 -3.31
CA LEU A 151 -1.52 2.77 -4.64
C LEU A 151 -0.79 4.12 -4.62
N ILE A 152 -1.04 4.99 -3.63
CA ILE A 152 -0.31 6.26 -3.47
C ILE A 152 1.18 5.99 -3.22
N ILE A 153 1.51 5.10 -2.28
CA ILE A 153 2.89 4.72 -2.00
C ILE A 153 3.56 4.14 -3.26
N GLY A 154 2.85 3.25 -3.95
CA GLY A 154 3.29 2.66 -5.20
C GLY A 154 3.48 3.67 -6.33
N PHE A 155 2.64 4.70 -6.41
CA PHE A 155 2.78 5.80 -7.35
C PHE A 155 4.06 6.60 -7.09
N ILE A 156 4.36 6.93 -5.83
CA ILE A 156 5.60 7.62 -5.44
C ILE A 156 6.82 6.76 -5.83
N ILE A 157 6.81 5.47 -5.48
CA ILE A 157 7.89 4.54 -5.84
C ILE A 157 8.03 4.41 -7.36
N SER A 158 6.92 4.44 -8.10
CA SER A 158 6.89 4.40 -9.56
C SER A 158 7.50 5.65 -10.17
N LEU A 159 7.21 6.85 -9.63
CA LEU A 159 7.82 8.10 -10.06
C LEU A 159 9.34 8.05 -9.87
N ILE A 160 9.81 7.68 -8.67
CA ILE A 160 11.23 7.59 -8.35
C ILE A 160 11.92 6.56 -9.27
N SER A 161 11.32 5.37 -9.40
CA SER A 161 11.87 4.31 -10.25
C SER A 161 11.91 4.72 -11.73
N ALA A 162 10.89 5.41 -12.22
CA ALA A 162 10.85 5.92 -13.59
C ALA A 162 11.92 6.98 -13.85
N LEU A 163 12.14 7.91 -12.91
CA LEU A 163 13.18 8.93 -13.01
C LEU A 163 14.58 8.31 -13.03
N ILE A 164 14.82 7.28 -12.21
CA ILE A 164 16.12 6.59 -12.11
C ILE A 164 16.39 5.71 -13.33
N LEU A 165 15.38 4.98 -13.82
CA LEU A 165 15.56 3.94 -14.83
C LEU A 165 15.38 4.43 -16.27
N GLN A 166 14.83 5.63 -16.48
CA GLN A 166 14.66 6.18 -17.83
C GLN A 166 15.98 6.18 -18.59
N ARG A 167 15.92 5.80 -19.86
CA ARG A 167 17.06 5.81 -20.77
C ARG A 167 16.57 6.11 -22.17
N LYS A 168 17.13 7.17 -22.78
CA LYS A 168 16.83 7.54 -24.17
C LYS A 168 17.67 6.69 -25.13
N PRO A 169 17.21 6.47 -26.37
CA PRO A 169 18.06 5.90 -27.41
C PRO A 169 19.27 6.80 -27.61
N ILE A 170 20.45 6.21 -27.80
CA ILE A 170 21.61 6.95 -28.30
C ILE A 170 21.29 7.31 -29.75
N ALA A 171 21.25 8.61 -30.07
CA ALA A 171 21.12 9.04 -31.47
C ALA A 171 22.35 8.51 -32.22
N ALA A 172 22.10 7.74 -33.29
CA ALA A 172 23.14 7.23 -34.18
C ALA A 172 23.74 8.36 -35.02
#